data_AF-A0AAQ3P7Y1-F1
#
_entry.id   AF-A0AAQ3P7Y1-F1
#
_cell.length_a   1.000
_cell.length_b   1.000
_cell.length_c   1.000
_cell.angle_alpha   90.00
_cell.angle_beta   90.00
_cell.angle_gamma   90.00
#
_symmetry.space_group_name_H-M   'P 1'
#
loop_
_entity.id
_entity.type
_entity.pdbx_description
1 polymer ?
#
loop_
_entity_poly.entity_id
_entity_poly.type
_entity_poly.pdbx_seq_one_letter_code
_entity_poly.pdbx_strand_id
1 'polypeptide(L)'
;MVGTVVDSPLDFFSGRLTKKERKATLADELLSDQNLAAYRKRKVREIEEQNRPGGNEKWKIKAVMAHQAAAHDLLKGNLTGGKTLINKVCSDSPTKNLCVQVLSSDTLKSPDLKDLALISLRVAATNASGILADTKILIDDDELDPDVQQGLADCKENILDAESQLEDTIAALMVNSENDAQRWLKAALAAIDTCDASIPGDDDVLSVESAVFCKLCNIAILVIKELNNQTKS
;
A
#
# COMPACT_ATOMS: atom_id res chain seq x y z
N MET A 1 29.03 16.74 19.98
CA MET A 1 28.30 15.65 20.68
C MET A 1 26.87 15.66 20.16
N VAL A 2 26.27 14.47 20.07
CA VAL A 2 24.92 14.17 19.55
C VAL A 2 24.80 14.30 18.03
N GLY A 3 25.09 13.21 17.34
CA GLY A 3 24.55 12.98 15.99
C GLY A 3 23.12 12.49 16.15
N THR A 4 22.17 13.16 15.52
CA THR A 4 20.78 12.69 15.42
C THR A 4 20.79 11.38 14.63
N VAL A 5 20.51 10.28 15.32
CA VAL A 5 20.14 9.03 14.66
C VAL A 5 18.79 9.30 14.02
N VAL A 6 18.75 9.37 12.69
CA VAL A 6 17.48 9.39 11.96
C VAL A 6 16.94 7.97 12.06
N ASP A 7 15.98 7.77 12.96
CA ASP A 7 15.26 6.50 13.07
C ASP A 7 14.72 6.10 11.70
N SER A 8 14.80 4.81 11.37
CA SER A 8 14.29 4.35 10.07
C SER A 8 12.76 4.47 10.10
N PRO A 9 12.08 4.93 9.04
CA PRO A 9 10.62 5.05 9.02
C PRO A 9 9.88 3.74 9.34
N LEU A 10 10.55 2.59 9.14
CA LEU A 10 10.03 1.28 9.54
C LEU A 10 10.24 0.92 11.02
N ASP A 11 11.15 1.56 11.74
CA ASP A 11 11.31 1.35 13.19
C ASP A 11 10.06 1.87 13.93
N PHE A 12 9.43 2.93 13.41
CA PHE A 12 8.13 3.42 13.85
C PHE A 12 7.00 2.40 13.57
N PHE A 13 7.05 1.72 12.42
CA PHE A 13 6.10 0.68 12.00
C PHE A 13 6.26 -0.63 12.78
N SER A 14 7.50 -1.07 13.01
CA SER A 14 7.82 -2.27 13.79
C SER A 14 7.59 -2.08 15.29
N GLY A 15 7.69 -0.84 15.80
CA GLY A 15 7.49 -0.53 17.23
C GLY A 15 6.04 -0.63 17.69
N ARG A 16 5.06 -0.48 16.77
CA ARG A 16 3.62 -0.53 17.07
C ARG A 16 3.00 -1.94 17.01
N LEU A 17 3.69 -2.96 16.48
CA LEU A 17 3.18 -4.34 16.35
C LEU A 17 3.72 -5.29 17.43
N THR A 18 2.83 -5.85 18.26
CA THR A 18 3.19 -6.84 19.28
C THR A 18 3.48 -8.22 18.67
N LYS A 19 4.29 -9.05 19.34
CA LYS A 19 4.58 -10.44 18.90
C LYS A 19 3.31 -11.30 18.68
N LYS A 20 2.17 -10.92 19.27
CA LYS A 20 0.88 -11.61 19.14
C LYS A 20 0.14 -11.28 17.83
N GLU A 21 0.46 -10.14 17.21
CA GLU A 21 -0.22 -9.64 15.99
C GLU A 21 0.45 -10.14 14.71
N ARG A 22 1.71 -10.60 14.77
CA ARG A 22 2.43 -11.17 13.63
C ARG A 22 1.91 -12.58 13.28
N LYS A 23 1.17 -12.72 12.18
CA LYS A 23 0.78 -14.02 11.62
C LYS A 23 1.86 -14.60 10.70
N ALA A 24 1.78 -15.92 10.45
CA ALA A 24 2.82 -16.70 9.77
C ALA A 24 3.06 -16.29 8.31
N THR A 25 2.03 -15.75 7.64
CA THR A 25 2.13 -15.13 6.32
C THR A 25 1.20 -13.93 6.22
N LEU A 26 1.62 -12.94 5.44
CA LEU A 26 0.88 -11.70 5.19
C LEU A 26 -0.43 -11.96 4.38
N ALA A 27 -0.55 -13.08 3.67
CA ALA A 27 -1.81 -13.53 3.05
C ALA A 27 -2.82 -14.09 4.07
N ASP A 28 -2.34 -14.82 5.09
CA ASP A 28 -3.20 -15.33 6.18
C ASP A 28 -3.72 -14.19 7.08
N GLU A 29 -2.95 -13.11 7.19
CA GLU A 29 -3.40 -11.88 7.87
C GLU A 29 -4.59 -11.24 7.13
N LEU A 30 -4.52 -11.11 5.78
CA LEU A 30 -5.63 -10.63 4.95
C LEU A 30 -6.89 -11.48 5.15
N LEU A 31 -6.75 -12.82 5.10
CA LEU A 31 -7.90 -13.72 5.19
C LEU A 31 -8.57 -13.71 6.58
N SER A 32 -7.91 -13.15 7.59
CA SER A 32 -8.39 -13.13 8.96
C SER A 32 -9.02 -11.81 9.42
N ASP A 33 -8.83 -10.71 8.66
CA ASP A 33 -9.51 -9.44 8.93
C ASP A 33 -10.96 -9.47 8.44
N GLN A 34 -11.91 -9.52 9.37
CA GLN A 34 -13.34 -9.70 9.09
C GLN A 34 -14.01 -8.49 8.42
N ASN A 35 -13.53 -7.27 8.69
CA ASN A 35 -14.09 -6.05 8.11
C ASN A 35 -13.64 -5.89 6.65
N LEU A 36 -12.34 -6.07 6.43
CA LEU A 36 -11.75 -6.05 5.09
C LEU A 36 -12.24 -7.24 4.25
N ALA A 37 -12.56 -8.41 4.84
CA ALA A 37 -13.09 -9.57 4.11
C ALA A 37 -14.47 -9.31 3.48
N ALA A 38 -15.38 -8.65 4.18
CA ALA A 38 -16.71 -8.33 3.66
C ALA A 38 -16.65 -7.28 2.54
N TYR A 39 -15.88 -6.21 2.73
CA TYR A 39 -15.69 -5.16 1.74
C TYR A 39 -14.99 -5.71 0.48
N ARG A 40 -13.86 -6.42 0.63
CA ARG A 40 -13.16 -7.07 -0.50
C ARG A 40 -14.06 -8.04 -1.25
N LYS A 41 -14.85 -8.88 -0.55
CA LYS A 41 -15.76 -9.83 -1.20
C LYS A 41 -16.90 -9.13 -1.96
N ARG A 42 -17.35 -7.97 -1.49
CA ARG A 42 -18.31 -7.14 -2.23
C ARG A 42 -17.65 -6.52 -3.46
N LYS A 43 -16.48 -5.90 -3.30
CA LYS A 43 -15.83 -5.14 -4.37
C LYS A 43 -15.24 -6.02 -5.47
N VAL A 44 -14.65 -7.16 -5.10
CA VAL A 44 -14.23 -8.20 -6.06
C VAL A 44 -15.42 -8.65 -6.91
N ARG A 45 -16.59 -8.86 -6.31
CA ARG A 45 -17.79 -9.26 -7.05
C ARG A 45 -18.29 -8.16 -7.99
N GLU A 46 -18.28 -6.91 -7.55
CA GLU A 46 -18.64 -5.77 -8.41
C GLU A 46 -17.71 -5.69 -9.64
N ILE A 47 -16.41 -5.84 -9.43
CA ILE A 47 -15.43 -5.79 -10.52
C ILE A 47 -15.51 -7.05 -11.40
N GLU A 48 -15.71 -8.25 -10.83
CA GLU A 48 -15.91 -9.49 -11.58
C GLU A 48 -17.17 -9.45 -12.45
N GLU A 49 -18.27 -8.87 -11.96
CA GLU A 49 -19.50 -8.73 -12.74
C GLU A 49 -19.33 -7.69 -13.86
N GLN A 50 -18.62 -6.60 -13.58
CA GLN A 50 -18.30 -5.56 -14.57
C GLN A 50 -17.33 -6.07 -15.65
N ASN A 51 -16.37 -6.92 -15.28
CA ASN A 51 -15.34 -7.47 -16.18
C ASN A 51 -15.68 -8.88 -16.71
N ARG A 52 -16.94 -9.30 -16.59
CA ARG A 52 -17.37 -10.66 -16.95
C ARG A 52 -17.14 -10.93 -18.44
N PRO A 53 -16.20 -11.81 -18.83
CA PRO A 53 -15.86 -11.98 -20.24
C PRO A 53 -16.96 -12.75 -20.98
N GLY A 54 -17.34 -12.22 -22.15
CA GLY A 54 -18.32 -12.84 -23.04
C GLY A 54 -17.67 -13.88 -23.97
N GLY A 55 -18.32 -15.03 -24.15
CA GLY A 55 -18.01 -15.95 -25.26
C GLY A 55 -16.58 -16.56 -25.26
N ASN A 56 -15.84 -16.34 -26.35
CA ASN A 56 -14.58 -16.99 -26.72
C ASN A 56 -13.36 -16.58 -25.87
N GLU A 57 -13.42 -15.44 -25.17
CA GLU A 57 -12.36 -14.98 -24.25
C GLU A 57 -12.21 -15.89 -23.02
N LYS A 58 -13.31 -16.47 -22.56
CA LYS A 58 -13.35 -17.45 -21.45
C LYS A 58 -12.47 -18.68 -21.71
N TRP A 59 -12.36 -19.10 -22.97
CA TRP A 59 -11.56 -20.27 -23.37
C TRP A 59 -10.07 -19.93 -23.51
N LYS A 60 -9.76 -18.68 -23.91
CA LYS A 60 -8.37 -18.18 -23.97
C LYS A 60 -7.77 -18.04 -22.57
N ILE A 61 -8.51 -17.48 -21.61
CA ILE A 61 -8.05 -17.33 -20.22
C ILE A 61 -7.79 -18.70 -19.58
N LYS A 62 -8.66 -19.69 -19.80
CA LYS A 62 -8.46 -21.06 -19.30
C LYS A 62 -7.22 -21.75 -19.88
N ALA A 63 -6.91 -21.50 -21.15
CA ALA A 63 -5.72 -22.07 -21.81
C ALA A 63 -4.41 -21.44 -21.29
N VAL A 64 -4.42 -20.15 -20.96
CA VAL A 64 -3.28 -19.44 -20.34
C VAL A 64 -3.02 -19.95 -18.92
N MET A 65 -4.06 -20.11 -18.11
CA MET A 65 -3.93 -20.65 -16.75
C MET A 65 -3.41 -22.10 -16.73
N ALA A 66 -3.81 -22.91 -17.71
CA ALA A 66 -3.31 -24.29 -17.86
C ALA A 66 -1.81 -24.35 -18.23
N HIS A 67 -1.30 -23.38 -18.99
CA HIS A 67 0.13 -23.28 -19.32
C HIS A 67 0.97 -22.80 -18.13
N GLN A 68 0.46 -21.88 -17.31
CA GLN A 68 1.16 -21.41 -16.09
C GLN A 68 1.34 -22.50 -15.04
N ALA A 69 0.37 -23.41 -14.88
CA ALA A 69 0.46 -24.50 -13.91
C ALA A 69 1.56 -25.53 -14.23
N ALA A 70 1.94 -25.68 -15.51
CA ALA A 70 2.98 -26.62 -15.93
C ALA A 70 4.42 -26.07 -15.77
N ALA A 71 4.59 -24.76 -15.61
CA ALA A 71 5.92 -24.13 -15.48
C ALA A 71 6.45 -24.09 -14.02
N HIS A 72 5.67 -24.54 -13.04
CA HIS A 72 5.99 -24.41 -11.62
C HIS A 72 7.04 -25.41 -11.09
N ASP A 73 7.51 -26.38 -11.91
CA ASP A 73 8.42 -27.44 -11.46
C ASP A 73 9.91 -27.24 -11.83
N LEU A 74 10.31 -26.05 -12.32
CA LEU A 74 11.69 -25.76 -12.75
C LEU A 74 12.46 -24.71 -11.92
N LEU A 75 11.94 -24.21 -10.80
CA LEU A 75 12.56 -23.12 -10.02
C LEU A 75 13.29 -23.58 -8.74
N LYS A 76 14.33 -24.40 -8.87
CA LYS A 76 15.31 -24.65 -7.77
C LYS A 76 16.49 -23.66 -7.78
N GLY A 77 16.25 -22.37 -8.10
CA GLY A 77 17.30 -21.35 -8.24
C GLY A 77 16.97 -19.95 -7.72
N ASN A 78 16.01 -19.78 -6.80
CA ASN A 78 15.30 -18.49 -6.68
C ASN A 78 15.54 -17.63 -5.41
N LEU A 79 16.58 -17.87 -4.60
CA LEU A 79 16.95 -16.94 -3.51
C LEU A 79 17.56 -15.63 -4.02
N THR A 80 18.09 -15.62 -5.25
CA THR A 80 18.65 -14.44 -5.91
C THR A 80 17.59 -13.64 -6.69
N GLY A 81 16.54 -14.29 -7.19
CA GLY A 81 15.50 -13.69 -8.04
C GLY A 81 14.66 -12.61 -7.36
N GLY A 82 14.19 -12.85 -6.12
CA GLY A 82 13.41 -11.86 -5.36
C GLY A 82 14.22 -10.59 -5.03
N LYS A 83 15.49 -10.77 -4.65
CA LYS A 83 16.41 -9.64 -4.40
C LYS A 83 16.74 -8.87 -5.68
N THR A 84 16.84 -9.53 -6.83
CA THR A 84 17.03 -8.83 -8.11
C THR A 84 15.80 -8.02 -8.51
N LEU A 85 14.59 -8.52 -8.22
CA LEU A 85 13.35 -7.81 -8.53
C LEU A 85 13.17 -6.55 -7.67
N ILE A 86 13.38 -6.65 -6.35
CA ILE A 86 13.31 -5.50 -5.43
C ILE A 86 14.32 -4.43 -5.84
N ASN A 87 15.57 -4.82 -6.14
CA ASN A 87 16.59 -3.87 -6.57
C ASN A 87 16.26 -3.20 -7.91
N LYS A 88 15.61 -3.92 -8.83
CA LYS A 88 15.13 -3.37 -10.09
C LYS A 88 14.01 -2.34 -9.86
N VAL A 89 13.00 -2.67 -9.05
CA VAL A 89 11.92 -1.72 -8.77
C VAL A 89 12.44 -0.48 -8.04
N CYS A 90 13.32 -0.67 -7.06
CA CYS A 90 13.85 0.42 -6.27
C CYS A 90 14.96 1.24 -6.95
N SER A 91 15.46 0.84 -8.13
CA SER A 91 16.46 1.66 -8.86
C SER A 91 15.88 2.98 -9.31
N ASP A 92 14.58 3.00 -9.63
CA ASP A 92 13.86 4.16 -10.14
C ASP A 92 13.22 4.98 -9.01
N SER A 93 13.42 4.55 -7.76
CA SER A 93 12.87 5.22 -6.58
C SER A 93 13.79 6.35 -6.11
N PRO A 94 13.26 7.59 -5.93
CA PRO A 94 13.99 8.67 -5.27
C PRO A 94 14.37 8.33 -3.82
N THR A 95 13.61 7.42 -3.18
CA THR A 95 13.78 6.96 -1.80
C THR A 95 14.28 5.52 -1.76
N LYS A 96 15.31 5.22 -2.56
CA LYS A 96 15.85 3.86 -2.76
C LYS A 96 16.02 3.03 -1.47
N ASN A 97 16.61 3.62 -0.42
CA ASN A 97 16.81 2.91 0.85
C ASN A 97 15.47 2.52 1.50
N LEU A 98 14.54 3.46 1.59
CA LEU A 98 13.19 3.22 2.12
C LEU A 98 12.45 2.19 1.26
N CYS A 99 12.55 2.29 -0.07
CA CYS A 99 11.95 1.32 -1.00
C CYS A 99 12.44 -0.11 -0.74
N VAL A 100 13.76 -0.30 -0.68
CA VAL A 100 14.34 -1.62 -0.39
C VAL A 100 13.89 -2.10 0.99
N GLN A 101 13.84 -1.22 1.97
CA GLN A 101 13.41 -1.54 3.32
C GLN A 101 11.95 -2.03 3.36
N VAL A 102 11.04 -1.27 2.74
CA VAL A 102 9.59 -1.58 2.65
C VAL A 102 9.38 -2.90 1.90
N LEU A 103 10.02 -3.07 0.75
CA LEU A 103 9.82 -4.27 -0.07
C LEU A 103 10.51 -5.52 0.50
N SER A 104 11.48 -5.35 1.40
CA SER A 104 12.16 -6.44 2.09
C SER A 104 11.61 -6.70 3.49
N SER A 105 10.55 -6.00 3.91
CA SER A 105 10.01 -6.11 5.27
C SER A 105 9.36 -7.48 5.55
N ASP A 106 9.03 -8.24 4.50
CA ASP A 106 8.38 -9.54 4.62
C ASP A 106 9.22 -10.69 4.06
N THR A 107 9.20 -11.82 4.78
CA THR A 107 9.98 -13.04 4.51
C THR A 107 9.33 -13.94 3.45
N LEU A 108 8.83 -13.36 2.37
CA LEU A 108 8.40 -14.16 1.22
C LEU A 108 9.64 -14.76 0.56
N LYS A 109 9.64 -16.09 0.40
CA LYS A 109 10.78 -16.83 -0.18
C LYS A 109 11.04 -16.49 -1.66
N SER A 110 10.08 -15.83 -2.33
CA SER A 110 10.18 -15.30 -3.68
C SER A 110 8.94 -14.44 -3.99
N PRO A 111 8.87 -13.18 -3.55
CA PRO A 111 7.72 -12.32 -3.84
C PRO A 111 7.66 -12.01 -5.35
N ASP A 112 6.47 -12.13 -5.95
CA ASP A 112 6.23 -11.58 -7.28
C ASP A 112 5.88 -10.08 -7.21
N LEU A 113 5.71 -9.41 -8.35
CA LEU A 113 5.39 -7.98 -8.37
C LEU A 113 4.06 -7.64 -7.69
N LYS A 114 3.11 -8.56 -7.73
CA LYS A 114 1.80 -8.37 -7.12
C LYS A 114 1.91 -8.45 -5.61
N ASP A 115 2.70 -9.40 -5.10
CA ASP A 115 3.05 -9.51 -3.69
C ASP A 115 3.76 -8.24 -3.21
N LEU A 116 4.75 -7.74 -3.96
CA LEU A 116 5.48 -6.51 -3.64
C LEU A 116 4.56 -5.27 -3.61
N ALA A 117 3.57 -5.20 -4.51
CA ALA A 117 2.61 -4.10 -4.54
C ALA A 117 1.69 -4.17 -3.32
N LEU A 118 1.20 -5.36 -2.98
CA LEU A 118 0.36 -5.58 -1.79
C LEU A 118 1.11 -5.28 -0.49
N ILE A 119 2.39 -5.66 -0.37
CA ILE A 119 3.23 -5.30 0.78
C ILE A 119 3.30 -3.77 0.90
N SER A 120 3.66 -3.08 -0.18
CA SER A 120 3.81 -1.62 -0.18
C SER A 120 2.53 -0.88 0.23
N LEU A 121 1.39 -1.31 -0.32
CA LEU A 121 0.08 -0.70 -0.03
C LEU A 121 -0.35 -0.88 1.42
N ARG A 122 0.07 -1.96 2.08
CA ARG A 122 -0.27 -2.22 3.49
C ARG A 122 0.59 -1.42 4.42
N VAL A 123 1.88 -1.28 4.12
CA VAL A 123 2.74 -0.36 4.85
C VAL A 123 2.20 1.07 4.76
N ALA A 124 1.72 1.49 3.59
CA ALA A 124 1.02 2.77 3.42
C ALA A 124 -0.28 2.84 4.25
N ALA A 125 -1.14 1.82 4.21
CA ALA A 125 -2.40 1.80 4.94
C ALA A 125 -2.20 1.86 6.47
N THR A 126 -1.25 1.08 7.01
CA THR A 126 -0.92 1.16 8.45
C THR A 126 -0.34 2.52 8.83
N ASN A 127 0.45 3.13 7.95
CA ASN A 127 0.94 4.47 8.20
C ASN A 127 -0.20 5.49 8.22
N ALA A 128 -1.15 5.44 7.27
CA ALA A 128 -2.36 6.27 7.29
C ALA A 128 -3.19 6.07 8.58
N SER A 129 -3.39 4.83 9.04
CA SER A 129 -4.07 4.57 10.31
C SER A 129 -3.34 5.15 11.52
N GLY A 130 -2.01 5.20 11.46
CA GLY A 130 -1.17 5.89 12.46
C GLY A 130 -1.44 7.38 12.47
N ILE A 131 -1.36 8.04 11.31
CA ILE A 131 -1.65 9.47 11.14
C ILE A 131 -3.07 9.78 11.64
N LEU A 132 -4.06 8.94 11.30
CA LEU A 132 -5.44 9.11 11.75
C LEU A 132 -5.58 9.06 13.28
N ALA A 133 -4.84 8.17 13.94
CA ALA A 133 -4.86 8.06 15.40
C ALA A 133 -4.23 9.31 16.04
N ASP A 134 -3.09 9.74 15.52
CA ASP A 134 -2.36 10.91 16.02
C ASP A 134 -3.16 12.20 15.75
N THR A 135 -3.81 12.32 14.60
CA THR A 135 -4.76 13.40 14.26
C THR A 135 -5.94 13.47 15.24
N LYS A 136 -6.54 12.32 15.61
CA LYS A 136 -7.65 12.28 16.58
C LYS A 136 -7.23 12.78 17.95
N ILE A 137 -6.03 12.41 18.40
CA ILE A 137 -5.48 12.87 19.68
C ILE A 137 -5.33 14.39 19.66
N LEU A 138 -4.82 14.96 18.56
CA LEU A 138 -4.64 16.40 18.41
C LEU A 138 -5.97 17.16 18.37
N ILE A 139 -7.01 16.63 17.69
CA ILE A 139 -8.34 17.28 17.63
C ILE A 139 -8.94 17.45 19.04
N ASP A 140 -8.69 16.51 19.94
CA ASP A 140 -9.26 16.52 21.29
C ASP A 140 -8.52 17.47 22.26
N ASP A 141 -7.42 18.11 21.84
CA ASP A 141 -6.64 19.06 22.63
C ASP A 141 -7.31 20.45 22.64
N ASP A 142 -7.84 20.86 23.80
CA ASP A 142 -8.56 22.13 23.99
C ASP A 142 -7.64 23.35 24.11
N GLU A 143 -6.31 23.17 24.13
CA GLU A 143 -5.33 24.24 24.09
C GLU A 143 -5.01 24.70 22.65
N LEU A 144 -5.42 23.95 21.64
CA LEU A 144 -5.21 24.31 20.23
C LEU A 144 -6.13 25.45 19.77
N ASP A 145 -5.64 26.22 18.79
CA ASP A 145 -6.43 27.23 18.11
C ASP A 145 -7.65 26.58 17.41
N PRO A 146 -8.87 27.15 17.52
CA PRO A 146 -10.06 26.60 16.88
C PRO A 146 -9.92 26.37 15.37
N ASP A 147 -9.17 27.22 14.66
CA ASP A 147 -8.94 27.08 13.22
C ASP A 147 -8.02 25.87 12.94
N VAL A 148 -7.06 25.60 13.84
CA VAL A 148 -6.20 24.39 13.78
C VAL A 148 -7.01 23.12 14.06
N GLN A 149 -7.88 23.14 15.08
CA GLN A 149 -8.78 22.02 15.38
C GLN A 149 -9.71 21.69 14.21
N GLN A 150 -10.28 22.71 13.57
CA GLN A 150 -11.12 22.54 12.39
C GLN A 150 -10.30 21.96 11.22
N GLY A 151 -9.10 22.49 10.98
CA GLY A 151 -8.20 21.97 9.94
C GLY A 151 -7.81 20.51 10.15
N LEU A 152 -7.55 20.10 11.39
CA LEU A 152 -7.30 18.71 11.76
C LEU A 152 -8.53 17.82 11.54
N ALA A 153 -9.74 18.32 11.84
CA ALA A 153 -10.99 17.60 11.61
C ALA A 153 -11.23 17.36 10.10
N ASP A 154 -10.94 18.36 9.26
CA ASP A 154 -11.01 18.24 7.80
C ASP A 154 -9.92 17.30 7.26
N CYS A 155 -8.69 17.40 7.79
CA CYS A 155 -7.62 16.46 7.47
C CYS A 155 -8.00 15.01 7.83
N LYS A 156 -8.63 14.77 8.98
CA LYS A 156 -9.08 13.44 9.41
C LYS A 156 -10.03 12.78 8.39
N GLU A 157 -10.97 13.53 7.81
CA GLU A 157 -11.84 13.01 6.75
C GLU A 157 -11.04 12.67 5.47
N ASN A 158 -10.07 13.50 5.11
CA ASN A 158 -9.17 13.22 3.97
C ASN A 158 -8.28 11.98 4.21
N ILE A 159 -7.84 11.72 5.45
CA ILE A 159 -7.08 10.49 5.78
C ILE A 159 -7.97 9.26 5.66
N LEU A 160 -9.23 9.32 6.11
CA LEU A 160 -10.21 8.22 5.94
C LEU A 160 -10.46 7.92 4.45
N ASP A 161 -10.56 8.97 3.63
CA ASP A 161 -10.64 8.86 2.17
C ASP A 161 -9.40 8.14 1.62
N ALA A 162 -8.20 8.57 2.03
CA ALA A 162 -6.94 7.94 1.62
C ALA A 162 -6.88 6.45 2.00
N GLU A 163 -7.31 6.07 3.22
CA GLU A 163 -7.42 4.67 3.64
C GLU A 163 -8.36 3.88 2.72
N SER A 164 -9.56 4.41 2.45
CA SER A 164 -10.52 3.75 1.54
C SER A 164 -9.94 3.58 0.13
N GLN A 165 -9.17 4.55 -0.36
CA GLN A 165 -8.58 4.51 -1.69
C GLN A 165 -7.41 3.52 -1.77
N LEU A 166 -6.68 3.29 -0.68
CA LEU A 166 -5.71 2.20 -0.59
C LEU A 166 -6.40 0.83 -0.65
N GLU A 167 -7.54 0.67 0.04
CA GLU A 167 -8.33 -0.56 -0.05
C GLU A 167 -8.85 -0.82 -1.46
N ASP A 168 -9.35 0.21 -2.14
CA ASP A 168 -9.79 0.13 -3.53
C ASP A 168 -8.63 -0.19 -4.49
N THR A 169 -7.43 0.35 -4.20
CA THR A 169 -6.20 -0.01 -4.93
C THR A 169 -5.87 -1.49 -4.77
N ILE A 170 -5.93 -2.01 -3.54
CA ILE A 170 -5.70 -3.43 -3.25
C ILE A 170 -6.73 -4.30 -3.98
N ALA A 171 -8.02 -3.94 -3.92
CA ALA A 171 -9.09 -4.67 -4.57
C ALA A 171 -8.91 -4.70 -6.10
N ALA A 172 -8.53 -3.56 -6.70
CA ALA A 172 -8.23 -3.46 -8.13
C ALA A 172 -7.05 -4.35 -8.53
N LEU A 173 -5.98 -4.42 -7.73
CA LEU A 173 -4.88 -5.34 -7.98
C LEU A 173 -5.32 -6.80 -7.90
N MET A 174 -6.16 -7.18 -6.93
CA MET A 174 -6.62 -8.57 -6.79
C MET A 174 -7.30 -9.10 -8.06
N VAL A 175 -7.99 -8.22 -8.79
CA VAL A 175 -8.67 -8.52 -10.07
C VAL A 175 -7.86 -8.14 -11.33
N ASN A 176 -6.56 -7.86 -11.17
CA ASN A 176 -5.63 -7.49 -12.26
C ASN A 176 -6.08 -6.25 -13.05
N SER A 177 -6.59 -5.24 -12.36
CA SER A 177 -6.87 -3.91 -12.94
C SER A 177 -5.82 -2.90 -12.47
N GLU A 178 -4.63 -2.94 -13.08
CA GLU A 178 -3.52 -2.06 -12.70
C GLU A 178 -3.82 -0.57 -12.97
N ASN A 179 -4.64 -0.27 -13.99
CA ASN A 179 -5.03 1.10 -14.31
C ASN A 179 -5.96 1.69 -13.23
N ASP A 180 -6.94 0.90 -12.75
CA ASP A 180 -7.80 1.33 -11.65
C ASP A 180 -7.01 1.42 -10.34
N ALA A 181 -6.09 0.48 -10.09
CA ALA A 181 -5.18 0.54 -8.96
C ALA A 181 -4.35 1.85 -8.97
N GLN A 182 -3.78 2.22 -10.13
CA GLN A 182 -3.06 3.50 -10.25
C GLN A 182 -3.97 4.72 -10.05
N ARG A 183 -5.23 4.65 -10.45
CA ARG A 183 -6.19 5.74 -10.28
C ARG A 183 -6.52 5.94 -8.79
N TRP A 184 -6.83 4.88 -8.08
CA TRP A 184 -7.14 4.93 -6.65
C TRP A 184 -5.93 5.35 -5.83
N LEU A 185 -4.74 4.85 -6.15
CA LEU A 185 -3.53 5.22 -5.42
C LEU A 185 -3.15 6.69 -5.61
N LYS A 186 -3.44 7.28 -6.78
CA LYS A 186 -3.29 8.72 -7.01
C LYS A 186 -4.35 9.55 -6.27
N ALA A 187 -5.56 9.02 -6.11
CA ALA A 187 -6.57 9.66 -5.29
C ALA A 187 -6.14 9.72 -3.82
N ALA A 188 -5.56 8.65 -3.29
CA ALA A 188 -5.01 8.63 -1.92
C ALA A 188 -3.91 9.68 -1.70
N LEU A 189 -3.03 9.88 -2.70
CA LEU A 189 -2.03 10.95 -2.66
C LEU A 189 -2.67 12.35 -2.70
N ALA A 190 -3.71 12.57 -3.50
CA ALA A 190 -4.41 13.85 -3.53
C ALA A 190 -5.15 14.14 -2.22
N ALA A 191 -5.69 13.11 -1.57
CA ALA A 191 -6.37 13.24 -0.29
C ALA A 191 -5.38 13.66 0.82
N ILE A 192 -4.22 13.02 0.93
CA ILE A 192 -3.22 13.43 1.94
C ILE A 192 -2.67 14.85 1.67
N ASP A 193 -2.44 15.22 0.40
CA ASP A 193 -2.03 16.60 0.05
C ASP A 193 -3.11 17.62 0.47
N THR A 194 -4.39 17.23 0.37
CA THR A 194 -5.52 18.07 0.81
C THR A 194 -5.58 18.14 2.34
N CYS A 195 -5.31 17.05 3.07
CA CYS A 195 -5.18 17.08 4.52
C CYS A 195 -4.12 18.10 4.95
N ASP A 196 -2.91 18.04 4.37
CA ASP A 196 -1.82 18.95 4.72
C ASP A 196 -2.22 20.41 4.48
N ALA A 197 -2.90 20.69 3.35
CA ALA A 197 -3.39 22.02 3.02
C ALA A 197 -4.55 22.51 3.91
N SER A 198 -5.21 21.61 4.66
CA SER A 198 -6.34 21.96 5.53
C SER A 198 -5.90 22.48 6.89
N ILE A 199 -4.67 22.23 7.31
CA ILE A 199 -4.17 22.62 8.63
C ILE A 199 -3.50 24.01 8.52
N PRO A 200 -4.02 25.04 9.19
CA PRO A 200 -3.43 26.37 9.15
C PRO A 200 -2.15 26.46 10.01
N GLY A 201 -1.15 27.20 9.53
CA GLY A 201 0.11 27.46 10.23
C GLY A 201 1.33 26.92 9.48
N ASP A 202 2.52 27.39 9.86
CA ASP A 202 3.82 26.87 9.35
C ASP A 202 4.34 25.69 10.19
N ASP A 203 3.72 25.42 11.34
CA ASP A 203 4.09 24.32 12.21
C ASP A 203 3.47 23.03 11.66
N ASP A 204 4.31 22.30 10.95
CA ASP A 204 4.18 20.99 10.29
C ASP A 204 3.69 19.84 11.23
N VAL A 205 2.57 20.02 11.95
CA VAL A 205 2.07 19.07 12.98
C VAL A 205 1.95 17.63 12.45
N LEU A 206 1.50 17.46 11.21
CA LEU A 206 1.38 16.15 10.54
C LEU A 206 2.26 15.99 9.29
N SER A 207 2.96 17.04 8.87
CA SER A 207 3.69 17.11 7.59
C SER A 207 4.83 16.07 7.48
N VAL A 208 5.46 15.71 8.61
CA VAL A 208 6.47 14.64 8.63
C VAL A 208 5.83 13.30 8.31
N GLU A 209 4.66 13.01 8.90
CA GLU A 209 3.98 11.73 8.72
C GLU A 209 3.31 11.64 7.35
N SER A 210 2.69 12.72 6.87
CA SER A 210 2.12 12.81 5.52
C SER A 210 3.20 12.64 4.45
N ALA A 211 4.38 13.22 4.63
CA ALA A 211 5.51 13.03 3.73
C ALA A 211 6.01 11.58 3.71
N VAL A 212 5.94 10.86 4.84
CA VAL A 212 6.25 9.42 4.89
C VAL A 212 5.19 8.64 4.11
N PHE A 213 3.90 8.93 4.33
CA PHE A 213 2.80 8.32 3.60
C PHE A 213 2.96 8.49 2.08
N CYS A 214 3.23 9.71 1.63
CA CYS A 214 3.50 10.02 0.22
C CYS A 214 4.66 9.19 -0.35
N LYS A 215 5.75 9.01 0.41
CA LYS A 215 6.88 8.17 -0.03
C LYS A 215 6.48 6.70 -0.16
N LEU A 216 5.66 6.19 0.77
CA LEU A 216 5.16 4.80 0.74
C LEU A 216 4.23 4.56 -0.46
N CYS A 217 3.28 5.46 -0.72
CA CYS A 217 2.40 5.39 -1.89
C CYS A 217 3.20 5.46 -3.20
N ASN A 218 4.24 6.30 -3.26
CA ASN A 218 5.11 6.39 -4.44
C ASN A 218 5.91 5.09 -4.69
N ILE A 219 6.33 4.38 -3.65
CA ILE A 219 6.93 3.04 -3.79
C ILE A 219 5.93 2.07 -4.41
N ALA A 220 4.68 2.05 -3.93
CA ALA A 220 3.63 1.20 -4.51
C ALA A 220 3.36 1.55 -6.00
N ILE A 221 3.38 2.84 -6.38
CA ILE A 221 3.25 3.27 -7.78
C ILE A 221 4.36 2.67 -8.66
N LEU A 222 5.61 2.65 -8.18
CA LEU A 222 6.74 2.08 -8.93
C LEU A 222 6.53 0.59 -9.19
N VAL A 223 6.09 -0.16 -8.17
CA VAL A 223 5.82 -1.59 -8.31
C VAL A 223 4.66 -1.83 -9.30
N ILE A 224 3.56 -1.08 -9.20
CA ILE A 224 2.39 -1.23 -10.09
C ILE A 224 2.73 -0.85 -11.54
N LYS A 225 3.59 0.17 -11.75
CA LYS A 225 4.10 0.51 -13.09
C LYS A 225 4.90 -0.64 -13.68
N GLU A 226 5.78 -1.25 -12.91
CA GLU A 226 6.56 -2.41 -13.36
C GLU A 226 5.66 -3.62 -13.65
N LEU A 227 4.61 -3.84 -12.84
CA LEU A 227 3.60 -4.87 -13.09
C LEU A 227 2.89 -4.66 -14.44
N ASN A 228 2.46 -3.43 -14.73
CA ASN A 228 1.82 -3.05 -16.00
C ASN A 228 2.77 -3.17 -17.20
N ASN A 229 4.09 -2.98 -16.99
CA ASN A 229 5.08 -3.20 -18.05
C ASN A 229 5.22 -4.70 -18.40
N GLN A 230 5.10 -5.60 -17.42
CA GLN A 230 5.16 -7.05 -17.67
C GLN A 230 3.90 -7.59 -18.35
N THR A 231 2.72 -7.01 -18.11
CA THR A 231 1.46 -7.47 -18.74
C THR A 231 1.32 -7.03 -20.21
N LYS A 232 2.13 -6.06 -20.66
CA LYS A 232 2.17 -5.56 -22.04
C LYS A 232 3.26 -6.17 -22.91
N SER A 233 4.21 -6.90 -22.31
CA SER A 233 5.33 -7.57 -22.99
C SER A 233 4.98 -8.99 -23.43
#